data_AF-A0ABD2LGV6-F1
#
_entry.id   AF-A0ABD2LGV6-F1
#
_cell.length_a   1.000
_cell.length_b   1.000
_cell.length_c   1.000
_cell.angle_alpha   90.00
_cell.angle_beta   90.00
_cell.angle_gamma   90.00
#
_symmetry.space_group_name_H-M   'P 1'
#
loop_
_entity.id
_entity.type
_entity.pdbx_description
1 polymer ?
#
loop_
_entity_poly.entity_id
_entity_poly.type
_entity_poly.pdbx_seq_one_letter_code
_entity_poly.pdbx_strand_id
1 'polypeptide(L)'
;MSTAAFTSSSFYVVLPSNTPVDGNRTNSFRVHLPRKLQFNAQWSVGLAVLVYPHSWPSLGTSEPQFVRVEWQTGEQVRIPVPAANIRNPAQLLDSLHHALGEGSEQLANQLGTIHSEYKRCVKAAEQRAAKEADRQRSIEEAAERETQNRTGPSNVTVPPPPTTTKTPISGAQTPHTTTPAGPSGAPHATQRHPELYKQLFATMLEESLAQALTERDRAMLNAHLPVGLELWTHSYRRARMACQFNFDEHMQRFRLKLDKRRIRLVELSAQLAYILGFGTSTLSDPVNVSAYPPDMKGGVSTFYVYAPGLIEPLIIGDVVAPVLRVVNIRGTPDEIVEECYTAVQYQKLMVKEISDVLIEIRTPSGALIPFQYGTCTLTLHFKKTPYF
;
A
#
# COMPACT_ATOMS: atom_id res chain seq x y z
N MET A 1 1.49 -10.27 70.69
CA MET A 1 2.02 -10.45 69.33
C MET A 1 2.92 -9.26 69.02
N SER A 2 4.22 -9.51 68.88
CA SER A 2 5.24 -8.45 68.80
C SER A 2 5.23 -7.80 67.41
N THR A 3 4.78 -6.54 67.35
CA THR A 3 4.98 -5.65 66.20
C THR A 3 6.45 -5.23 66.17
N ALA A 4 7.23 -5.85 65.29
CA ALA A 4 8.55 -5.34 64.94
C ALA A 4 8.38 -3.98 64.26
N ALA A 5 8.69 -2.90 64.99
CA ALA A 5 8.77 -1.58 64.40
C ALA A 5 9.91 -1.59 63.38
N PHE A 6 9.61 -1.36 62.10
CA PHE A 6 10.62 -1.14 61.08
C PHE A 6 11.40 0.13 61.45
N THR A 7 12.59 -0.05 62.02
CA THR A 7 13.58 1.00 62.31
C THR A 7 14.22 1.54 61.03
N SER A 8 14.05 0.83 59.91
CA SER A 8 14.59 1.27 58.63
C SER A 8 13.83 2.48 58.09
N SER A 9 14.56 3.55 57.79
CA SER A 9 14.03 4.76 57.12
C SER A 9 13.67 4.52 55.65
N SER A 10 13.97 3.33 55.11
CA SER A 10 13.56 2.89 53.78
C SER A 10 13.54 1.37 53.65
N PHE A 11 12.80 0.82 52.69
CA PHE A 11 12.78 -0.62 52.40
C PHE A 11 12.37 -0.87 50.95
N TYR A 12 12.62 -2.09 50.45
CA TYR A 12 12.26 -2.49 49.09
C TYR A 12 11.11 -3.49 49.09
N VAL A 13 10.31 -3.44 48.03
CA VAL A 13 9.25 -4.42 47.74
C VAL A 13 9.41 -4.90 46.31
N VAL A 14 9.50 -6.21 46.12
CA VAL A 14 9.61 -6.85 44.80
C VAL A 14 8.22 -7.33 44.37
N LEU A 15 7.82 -6.96 43.16
CA LEU A 15 6.50 -7.16 42.58
C LEU A 15 6.63 -7.93 41.25
N PRO A 16 6.57 -9.28 41.27
CA PRO A 16 6.56 -10.07 40.05
C PRO A 16 5.15 -10.15 39.45
N SER A 17 5.06 -10.10 38.13
CA SER A 17 3.79 -10.11 37.39
C SER A 17 3.10 -11.47 37.34
N ASN A 18 3.82 -12.56 37.61
CA ASN A 18 3.30 -13.93 37.59
C ASN A 18 2.79 -14.41 38.97
N THR A 19 2.43 -13.48 39.87
CA THR A 19 1.74 -13.86 41.11
C THR A 19 0.36 -14.48 40.82
N PRO A 20 -0.13 -15.40 41.67
CA PRO A 20 -1.36 -16.17 41.43
C PRO A 20 -2.63 -15.35 41.72
N VAL A 21 -2.73 -14.15 41.14
CA VAL A 21 -3.93 -13.32 41.16
C VAL A 21 -4.62 -13.41 39.80
N ASP A 22 -5.91 -13.71 39.80
CA ASP A 22 -6.67 -13.90 38.57
C ASP A 22 -6.63 -12.66 37.67
N GLY A 23 -6.41 -12.89 36.38
CA GLY A 23 -6.35 -11.82 35.37
C GLY A 23 -5.02 -11.08 35.26
N ASN A 24 -4.01 -11.45 36.05
CA ASN A 24 -2.66 -10.90 35.92
C ASN A 24 -2.08 -11.14 34.53
N ARG A 25 -1.52 -10.08 33.96
CA ARG A 25 -0.77 -10.06 32.70
C ARG A 25 0.55 -9.32 32.90
N THR A 26 1.55 -9.58 32.05
CA THR A 26 2.86 -8.94 32.13
C THR A 26 2.79 -7.41 32.11
N ASN A 27 1.80 -6.82 31.42
CA ASN A 27 1.54 -5.37 31.37
C ASN A 27 0.59 -4.83 32.43
N SER A 28 -0.13 -5.67 33.16
CA SER A 28 -1.18 -5.24 34.09
C SER A 28 -1.37 -6.34 35.12
N PHE A 29 -0.83 -6.13 36.32
CA PHE A 29 -0.83 -7.15 37.34
C PHE A 29 -0.95 -6.54 38.74
N ARG A 30 -1.59 -7.31 39.62
CA ARG A 30 -1.74 -7.01 41.03
C ARG A 30 -0.95 -8.01 41.85
N VAL A 31 -0.24 -7.51 42.85
CA VAL A 31 0.50 -8.32 43.83
C VAL A 31 -0.09 -8.10 45.20
N HIS A 32 -0.61 -9.16 45.82
CA HIS A 32 -0.99 -9.14 47.23
C HIS A 32 0.25 -9.27 48.11
N LEU A 33 0.40 -8.36 49.06
CA LEU A 33 1.53 -8.36 49.98
C LEU A 33 1.30 -9.40 51.09
N PRO A 34 2.33 -10.15 51.51
CA PRO A 34 2.20 -11.17 52.56
C PRO A 34 1.84 -10.57 53.92
N ARG A 35 2.11 -9.27 54.11
CA ARG A 35 1.69 -8.48 55.27
C ARG A 35 1.29 -7.10 54.81
N LYS A 36 0.24 -6.57 55.43
CA LYS A 36 -0.22 -5.21 55.19
C LYS A 36 0.86 -4.22 55.66
N LEU A 37 1.27 -3.33 54.77
CA LEU A 37 2.23 -2.27 55.11
C LEU A 37 1.46 -1.08 55.67
N GLN A 38 1.93 -0.54 56.80
CA GLN A 38 1.33 0.61 57.46
C GLN A 38 2.33 1.77 57.53
N PHE A 39 1.88 2.95 57.14
CA PHE A 39 2.70 4.15 57.02
C PHE A 39 2.23 5.19 58.03
N ASN A 40 3.05 5.43 59.06
CA ASN A 40 2.76 6.34 60.17
C ASN A 40 3.38 7.75 60.00
N ALA A 41 3.97 8.03 58.84
CA ALA A 41 4.64 9.28 58.51
C ALA A 41 4.42 9.62 57.03
N GLN A 42 5.05 10.68 56.52
CA GLN A 42 5.12 10.92 55.08
C GLN A 42 6.14 9.97 54.45
N TRP A 43 5.69 9.24 53.43
CA TRP A 43 6.52 8.31 52.67
C TRP A 43 6.46 8.64 51.19
N SER A 44 7.52 8.28 50.51
CA SER A 44 7.60 8.32 49.05
C SER A 44 8.02 6.96 48.52
N VAL A 45 7.59 6.65 47.31
CA VAL A 45 7.90 5.40 46.62
C VAL A 45 8.46 5.71 45.24
N GLY A 46 9.46 4.94 44.82
CA GLY A 46 10.06 5.06 43.50
C GLY A 46 10.39 3.70 42.89
N LEU A 47 10.50 3.65 41.56
CA LEU A 47 10.97 2.47 40.84
C LEU A 47 12.50 2.40 40.89
N ALA A 48 13.03 1.36 41.53
CA ALA A 48 14.47 1.15 41.71
C ALA A 48 15.05 0.14 40.70
N VAL A 49 14.33 -0.96 40.44
CA VAL A 49 14.71 -1.95 39.43
C VAL A 49 13.49 -2.34 38.62
N LEU A 50 13.67 -2.54 37.33
CA LEU A 50 12.67 -3.12 36.44
C LEU A 50 13.32 -4.20 35.56
N VAL A 51 12.76 -5.39 35.59
CA VAL A 51 13.10 -6.48 34.68
C VAL A 51 11.88 -6.75 33.78
N TYR A 52 12.06 -6.70 32.47
CA TYR A 52 10.96 -6.93 31.52
C TYR A 52 11.42 -7.68 30.27
N PRO A 53 10.55 -8.51 29.65
CA PRO A 53 10.84 -9.14 28.37
C PRO A 53 10.52 -8.16 27.24
N HIS A 54 11.44 -7.93 26.31
CA HIS A 54 11.17 -7.18 25.08
C HIS A 54 10.45 -8.08 24.06
N SER A 55 9.20 -8.45 24.36
CA SER A 55 8.43 -9.46 23.64
C SER A 55 7.24 -8.88 22.86
N TRP A 56 7.34 -7.66 22.35
CA TRP A 56 6.31 -7.06 21.49
C TRP A 56 6.89 -6.72 20.11
N PRO A 57 6.05 -6.69 19.06
CA PRO A 57 6.52 -6.38 17.72
C PRO A 57 6.86 -4.89 17.58
N SER A 58 7.92 -4.54 16.85
CA SER A 58 8.23 -3.15 16.51
C SER A 58 7.24 -2.57 15.49
N LEU A 59 6.74 -3.40 14.57
CA LEU A 59 5.66 -3.04 13.67
C LEU A 59 4.33 -3.61 14.17
N GLY A 60 3.30 -2.77 14.33
CA GLY A 60 1.97 -3.23 14.76
C GLY A 60 1.84 -3.45 16.27
N THR A 61 2.63 -2.73 17.07
CA THR A 61 2.56 -2.77 18.54
C THR A 61 1.19 -2.34 19.05
N SER A 62 0.72 -1.17 18.62
CA SER A 62 -0.51 -0.60 19.20
C SER A 62 -1.75 -0.92 18.37
N GLU A 63 -1.59 -1.07 17.05
CA GLU A 63 -2.70 -1.13 16.10
C GLU A 63 -2.38 -2.05 14.91
N PRO A 64 -3.39 -2.64 14.25
CA PRO A 64 -3.22 -3.35 13.00
C PRO A 64 -2.67 -2.44 11.89
N GLN A 65 -1.68 -2.92 11.15
CA GLN A 65 -1.03 -2.15 10.08
C GLN A 65 -1.59 -2.54 8.71
N PHE A 66 -1.61 -1.59 7.77
CA PHE A 66 -2.13 -1.84 6.43
C PHE A 66 -1.54 -0.90 5.37
N VAL A 67 -1.63 -1.35 4.12
CA VAL A 67 -1.49 -0.53 2.91
C VAL A 67 -2.82 -0.57 2.16
N ARG A 68 -3.45 0.58 1.98
CA ARG A 68 -4.66 0.72 1.16
C ARG A 68 -4.28 1.27 -0.20
N VAL A 69 -4.55 0.51 -1.25
CA VAL A 69 -4.31 0.92 -2.63
C VAL A 69 -5.64 1.33 -3.25
N GLU A 70 -5.67 2.52 -3.83
CA GLU A 70 -6.81 2.99 -4.60
C GLU A 70 -6.45 3.07 -6.08
N TRP A 71 -7.23 2.37 -6.89
CA TRP A 71 -7.06 2.27 -8.33
C TRP A 71 -7.64 3.49 -9.03
N GLN A 72 -7.16 3.77 -10.25
CA GLN A 72 -7.70 4.86 -11.08
C GLN A 72 -9.18 4.66 -11.44
N THR A 73 -9.69 3.43 -11.32
CA THR A 73 -11.10 3.10 -11.55
C THR A 73 -12.01 3.49 -10.38
N GLY A 74 -11.42 3.88 -9.23
CA GLY A 74 -12.15 4.19 -7.98
C GLY A 74 -12.16 3.03 -6.98
N GLU A 75 -11.79 1.82 -7.42
CA GLU A 75 -11.81 0.64 -6.57
C GLU A 75 -10.66 0.72 -5.56
N GLN A 76 -10.85 0.09 -4.40
CA GLN A 76 -9.80 0.06 -3.38
C GLN A 76 -9.61 -1.34 -2.82
N VAL A 77 -8.38 -1.62 -2.41
CA VAL A 77 -8.02 -2.83 -1.67
C VAL A 77 -7.21 -2.44 -0.45
N ARG A 78 -7.57 -2.99 0.70
CA ARG A 78 -6.83 -2.84 1.96
C ARG A 78 -6.04 -4.11 2.21
N ILE A 79 -4.73 -4.00 2.14
CA ILE A 79 -3.79 -5.11 2.29
C ILE A 79 -3.25 -5.06 3.72
N PRO A 80 -3.48 -6.08 4.56
CA PRO A 80 -2.94 -6.11 5.91
C PRO A 80 -1.42 -6.25 5.86
N VAL A 81 -0.74 -5.55 6.76
CA VAL A 81 0.70 -5.73 6.99
C VAL A 81 0.85 -6.42 8.35
N PRO A 82 1.36 -7.67 8.39
CA PRO A 82 1.50 -8.41 9.63
C PRO A 82 2.40 -7.68 10.64
N ALA A 83 2.07 -7.82 11.93
CA ALA A 83 2.94 -7.35 12.99
C ALA A 83 4.24 -8.16 13.01
N ALA A 84 5.38 -7.50 13.18
CA ALA A 84 6.70 -8.13 13.09
C ALA A 84 7.78 -7.40 13.87
N ASN A 85 8.82 -8.14 14.25
CA ASN A 85 10.08 -7.62 14.80
C ASN A 85 11.01 -7.21 13.67
N ILE A 86 10.86 -5.98 13.21
CA ILE A 86 11.67 -5.41 12.13
C ILE A 86 13.00 -4.92 12.71
N ARG A 87 14.11 -5.55 12.31
CA ARG A 87 15.46 -5.20 12.81
C ARG A 87 16.21 -4.23 11.90
N ASN A 88 15.89 -4.23 10.61
CA ASN A 88 16.55 -3.39 9.61
C ASN A 88 15.62 -3.06 8.43
N PRO A 89 15.97 -2.06 7.61
CA PRO A 89 15.14 -1.65 6.48
C PRO A 89 14.90 -2.74 5.42
N ALA A 90 15.85 -3.66 5.22
CA ALA A 90 15.71 -4.74 4.25
C ALA A 90 14.60 -5.72 4.66
N GLN A 91 14.55 -6.12 5.94
CA GLN A 91 13.47 -6.98 6.46
C GLN A 91 12.10 -6.31 6.35
N LEU A 92 12.01 -5.00 6.57
CA LEU A 92 10.77 -4.25 6.38
C LEU A 92 10.35 -4.24 4.91
N LEU A 93 11.31 -4.04 4.00
CA LEU A 93 11.06 -4.04 2.57
C LEU A 93 10.54 -5.40 2.09
N ASP A 94 11.14 -6.49 2.55
CA ASP A 94 10.72 -7.85 2.23
C ASP A 94 9.30 -8.13 2.73
N SER A 95 8.99 -7.69 3.97
CA SER A 95 7.64 -7.79 4.54
C SER A 95 6.60 -7.03 3.69
N LEU A 96 6.92 -5.81 3.25
CA LEU A 96 6.05 -5.03 2.38
C LEU A 96 5.88 -5.67 1.00
N HIS A 97 6.95 -6.22 0.42
CA HIS A 97 6.90 -6.92 -0.87
C HIS A 97 6.09 -8.21 -0.80
N HIS A 98 6.13 -8.89 0.34
CA HIS A 98 5.31 -10.06 0.61
C HIS A 98 3.83 -9.67 0.75
N ALA A 99 3.52 -8.69 1.60
CA ALA A 99 2.15 -8.20 1.78
C ALA A 99 1.55 -7.67 0.47
N LEU A 100 2.27 -6.83 -0.28
CA LEU A 100 1.84 -6.33 -1.59
C LEU A 100 1.89 -7.39 -2.70
N GLY A 101 2.38 -8.59 -2.40
CA GLY A 101 2.16 -9.77 -3.23
C GLY A 101 0.69 -10.18 -3.30
N GLU A 102 -0.13 -9.70 -2.36
CA GLU A 102 -1.58 -9.84 -2.36
C GLU A 102 -2.27 -8.65 -3.03
N GLY A 103 -3.58 -8.79 -3.21
CA GLY A 103 -4.44 -7.81 -3.87
C GLY A 103 -5.91 -8.22 -3.80
N SER A 104 -6.68 -7.88 -4.82
CA SER A 104 -8.09 -8.28 -4.96
C SER A 104 -8.26 -9.38 -6.01
N GLU A 105 -8.30 -10.63 -5.55
CA GLU A 105 -8.66 -11.77 -6.40
C GLU A 105 -10.08 -11.62 -6.99
N GLN A 106 -11.00 -11.02 -6.25
CA GLN A 106 -12.36 -10.76 -6.73
C GLN A 106 -12.34 -9.84 -7.97
N LEU A 107 -11.63 -8.71 -7.91
CA LEU A 107 -11.52 -7.78 -9.05
C LEU A 107 -10.78 -8.42 -10.22
N ALA A 108 -9.71 -9.18 -9.93
CA ALA A 108 -8.96 -9.89 -10.96
C ALA A 108 -9.81 -10.95 -11.69
N ASN A 109 -10.62 -11.72 -10.95
CA ASN A 109 -11.48 -12.75 -11.53
C ASN A 109 -12.64 -12.13 -12.30
N GLN A 110 -13.25 -11.05 -11.80
CA GLN A 110 -14.28 -10.31 -12.53
C GLN A 110 -13.72 -9.79 -13.86
N LEU A 111 -12.55 -9.14 -13.83
CA LEU A 111 -11.91 -8.65 -15.05
C LEU A 111 -11.49 -9.79 -15.98
N GLY A 112 -11.08 -10.94 -15.44
CA GLY A 112 -10.74 -12.14 -16.22
C GLY A 112 -11.93 -12.71 -16.98
N THR A 113 -13.12 -12.74 -16.37
CA THR A 113 -14.37 -13.12 -17.05
C THR A 113 -14.69 -12.13 -18.17
N ILE A 114 -14.64 -10.82 -17.88
CA ILE A 114 -14.88 -9.75 -18.86
C ILE A 114 -13.89 -9.85 -20.04
N HIS A 115 -12.62 -10.11 -19.76
CA HIS A 115 -11.58 -10.28 -20.80
C HIS A 115 -11.86 -11.46 -21.71
N SER A 116 -12.36 -12.56 -21.16
CA SER A 116 -12.71 -13.77 -21.92
C SER A 116 -13.90 -13.50 -22.86
N GLU A 117 -14.96 -12.85 -22.36
CA GLU A 117 -16.10 -12.45 -23.18
C GLU A 117 -15.73 -11.39 -24.22
N TYR A 118 -14.88 -10.43 -23.86
CA TYR A 118 -14.35 -9.44 -24.81
C TYR A 118 -13.60 -10.13 -25.96
N LYS A 119 -12.69 -11.08 -25.67
CA LYS A 119 -11.98 -11.86 -26.70
C LYS A 119 -12.95 -12.63 -27.60
N ARG A 120 -14.01 -13.21 -27.04
CA ARG A 120 -15.06 -13.90 -27.79
C ARG A 120 -15.81 -12.95 -28.72
N CYS A 121 -16.21 -11.77 -28.22
CA CYS A 121 -16.90 -10.75 -28.98
C CYS A 121 -16.05 -10.20 -30.12
N VAL A 122 -14.76 -9.93 -29.87
CA VAL A 122 -13.80 -9.49 -30.91
C VAL A 122 -13.73 -10.52 -32.04
N LYS A 123 -13.50 -11.80 -31.71
CA LYS A 123 -13.42 -12.86 -32.72
C LYS A 123 -14.72 -13.02 -33.52
N ALA A 124 -15.87 -12.91 -32.86
CA ALA A 124 -17.17 -12.97 -33.53
C ALA A 124 -17.39 -11.75 -34.45
N ALA A 125 -17.02 -10.55 -34.00
CA ALA A 125 -17.13 -9.32 -34.77
C ALA A 125 -16.19 -9.33 -35.99
N GLU A 126 -14.94 -9.81 -35.86
CA GLU A 126 -14.02 -9.99 -36.99
C GLU A 126 -14.61 -10.92 -38.05
N GLN A 127 -15.17 -12.06 -37.64
CA GLN A 127 -15.78 -13.02 -38.57
C GLN A 127 -17.02 -12.45 -39.27
N ARG A 128 -17.85 -11.66 -38.57
CA ARG A 128 -19.04 -11.03 -39.15
C ARG A 128 -18.67 -9.87 -40.08
N ALA A 129 -17.71 -9.04 -39.68
CA ALA A 129 -17.26 -7.89 -40.46
C ALA A 129 -16.56 -8.34 -41.76
N ALA A 130 -15.77 -9.41 -41.71
CA ALA A 130 -15.15 -9.98 -42.90
C ALA A 130 -16.20 -10.48 -43.90
N LYS A 131 -17.18 -11.27 -43.44
CA LYS A 131 -18.27 -11.77 -44.29
C LYS A 131 -19.09 -10.66 -44.91
N GLU A 132 -19.40 -9.61 -44.15
CA GLU A 132 -20.19 -8.49 -44.64
C GLU A 132 -19.39 -7.60 -45.60
N ALA A 133 -18.10 -7.37 -45.36
CA ALA A 133 -17.24 -6.65 -46.28
C ALA A 133 -17.08 -7.39 -47.62
N ASP A 134 -16.92 -8.72 -47.59
CA ASP A 134 -16.85 -9.55 -48.79
C ASP A 134 -18.18 -9.55 -49.57
N ARG A 135 -19.31 -9.55 -48.84
CA ARG A 135 -20.66 -9.44 -49.43
C ARG A 135 -20.85 -8.09 -50.13
N GLN A 136 -20.46 -6.98 -49.48
CA GLN A 136 -20.58 -5.63 -50.04
C GLN A 136 -19.65 -5.46 -51.25
N ARG A 137 -18.42 -5.98 -51.18
CA ARG A 137 -17.52 -6.02 -52.34
C ARG A 137 -18.15 -6.78 -53.52
N SER A 138 -18.71 -7.95 -53.27
CA SER A 138 -19.35 -8.75 -54.33
C SER A 138 -20.53 -8.02 -54.99
N ILE A 139 -21.26 -7.21 -54.22
CA ILE A 139 -22.37 -6.38 -54.71
C ILE A 139 -21.84 -5.19 -55.53
N GLU A 140 -20.82 -4.48 -55.05
CA GLU A 140 -20.19 -3.38 -55.78
C GLU A 140 -19.59 -3.84 -57.11
N GLU A 141 -18.86 -4.96 -57.13
CA GLU A 141 -18.30 -5.55 -58.35
C GLU A 141 -19.39 -5.99 -59.35
N ALA A 142 -20.52 -6.51 -58.85
CA ALA A 142 -21.67 -6.86 -59.70
C ALA A 142 -22.32 -5.60 -60.30
N ALA A 143 -22.47 -4.53 -59.52
CA ALA A 143 -23.03 -3.26 -59.99
C ALA A 143 -22.11 -2.60 -61.04
N GLU A 144 -20.79 -2.58 -60.82
CA GLU A 144 -19.82 -2.05 -61.79
C GLU A 144 -19.85 -2.82 -63.12
N ARG A 145 -19.97 -4.16 -63.08
CA ARG A 145 -20.12 -5.00 -64.28
C ARG A 145 -21.41 -4.71 -65.04
N GLU A 146 -22.52 -4.47 -64.36
CA GLU A 146 -23.78 -4.06 -65.00
C GLU A 146 -23.68 -2.67 -65.65
N THR A 147 -22.94 -1.75 -65.02
CA THR A 147 -22.73 -0.40 -65.58
C THR A 147 -21.84 -0.44 -66.83
N GLN A 148 -20.77 -1.24 -66.84
CA GLN A 148 -19.89 -1.42 -68.00
C GLN A 148 -20.59 -2.12 -69.17
N ASN A 149 -21.50 -3.06 -68.91
CA ASN A 149 -22.30 -3.71 -69.96
C ASN A 149 -23.35 -2.78 -70.60
N ARG A 150 -23.71 -1.65 -69.97
CA ARG A 150 -24.62 -0.65 -70.56
C ARG A 150 -23.90 0.39 -71.43
N THR A 151 -22.57 0.44 -71.42
CA THR A 151 -21.75 1.36 -72.21
C THR A 151 -20.74 0.61 -73.07
N GLY A 152 -21.20 -0.07 -74.13
CA GLY A 152 -20.37 -0.63 -75.21
C GLY A 152 -20.32 0.29 -76.46
N PRO A 153 -19.28 0.21 -77.33
CA PRO A 153 -18.72 1.36 -78.04
C PRO A 153 -19.39 1.71 -79.39
N SER A 154 -19.51 3.01 -79.69
CA SER A 154 -19.77 3.51 -81.05
C SER A 154 -18.49 3.48 -81.88
N ASN A 155 -18.49 2.65 -82.92
CA ASN A 155 -17.39 2.44 -83.86
C ASN A 155 -17.43 3.53 -84.96
N VAL A 156 -16.45 4.43 -85.00
CA VAL A 156 -16.26 5.36 -86.14
C VAL A 156 -14.89 5.11 -86.75
N THR A 157 -14.93 4.56 -87.97
CA THR A 157 -13.81 4.27 -88.85
C THR A 157 -13.27 5.55 -89.50
N VAL A 158 -11.96 5.79 -89.44
CA VAL A 158 -11.27 6.81 -90.26
C VAL A 158 -9.94 6.24 -90.79
N PRO A 159 -9.58 6.43 -92.09
CA PRO A 159 -8.45 5.76 -92.74
C PRO A 159 -7.12 6.54 -92.65
N PRO A 160 -5.95 5.94 -93.00
CA PRO A 160 -4.62 6.53 -92.83
C PRO A 160 -4.11 7.24 -94.10
N PRO A 161 -3.11 8.16 -94.00
CA PRO A 161 -1.87 8.00 -94.78
C PRO A 161 -0.62 8.71 -94.11
N PRO A 162 0.53 8.97 -94.80
CA PRO A 162 1.62 8.01 -95.04
C PRO A 162 3.01 8.51 -94.58
N THR A 163 4.00 7.63 -94.73
CA THR A 163 5.44 7.74 -94.39
C THR A 163 6.23 8.67 -95.33
N THR A 164 7.19 9.45 -94.82
CA THR A 164 8.49 9.72 -95.50
C THR A 164 9.56 10.30 -94.57
N THR A 165 10.80 10.07 -94.99
CA THR A 165 12.08 10.09 -94.28
C THR A 165 12.94 11.29 -94.69
N LYS A 166 13.72 11.88 -93.77
CA LYS A 166 15.18 12.22 -93.86
C LYS A 166 15.60 13.50 -93.09
N THR A 167 16.61 13.28 -92.26
CA THR A 167 17.58 14.14 -91.53
C THR A 167 18.60 14.84 -92.48
N PRO A 168 19.66 15.59 -92.04
CA PRO A 168 20.06 16.13 -90.72
C PRO A 168 20.72 17.57 -90.73
N ILE A 169 21.33 17.96 -89.59
CA ILE A 169 22.41 18.98 -89.30
C ILE A 169 21.88 20.17 -88.47
N SER A 170 22.51 20.71 -87.41
CA SER A 170 23.54 20.30 -86.44
C SER A 170 23.73 21.48 -85.47
N GLY A 171 23.93 21.17 -84.17
CA GLY A 171 24.67 21.98 -83.19
C GLY A 171 23.88 22.94 -82.31
N ALA A 172 24.12 23.10 -81.01
CA ALA A 172 24.80 22.33 -79.96
C ALA A 172 24.50 23.04 -78.60
N GLN A 173 24.57 22.27 -77.50
CA GLN A 173 24.71 22.64 -76.06
C GLN A 173 23.41 22.92 -75.27
N THR A 174 22.77 21.98 -74.52
CA THR A 174 23.08 21.22 -73.25
C THR A 174 22.70 21.95 -71.93
N PRO A 175 22.33 21.27 -70.80
CA PRO A 175 21.66 19.95 -70.66
C PRO A 175 20.64 19.81 -69.48
N HIS A 176 19.91 18.66 -69.46
CA HIS A 176 19.26 17.94 -68.32
C HIS A 176 17.95 18.54 -67.72
N THR A 177 16.80 17.86 -67.52
CA THR A 177 16.43 16.43 -67.45
C THR A 177 14.92 16.22 -67.75
N THR A 178 14.65 15.24 -68.62
CA THR A 178 13.51 14.34 -68.96
C THR A 178 12.14 14.32 -68.23
N THR A 179 11.06 14.52 -69.04
CA THR A 179 9.78 13.74 -69.23
C THR A 179 8.77 13.45 -68.10
N PRO A 180 7.50 13.08 -68.40
CA PRO A 180 6.56 13.63 -69.38
C PRO A 180 5.15 13.90 -68.78
N ALA A 181 4.32 14.64 -69.51
CA ALA A 181 2.88 14.66 -69.29
C ALA A 181 2.25 13.30 -69.65
N GLY A 182 1.41 12.79 -68.75
CA GLY A 182 0.53 11.64 -68.93
C GLY A 182 -0.72 11.78 -68.04
N PRO A 183 -1.90 11.30 -68.47
CA PRO A 183 -3.18 11.56 -67.82
C PRO A 183 -3.42 10.60 -66.66
N SER A 184 -3.99 11.07 -65.54
CA SER A 184 -4.43 10.20 -64.43
C SER A 184 -5.45 10.98 -63.60
N GLY A 185 -6.70 10.57 -63.38
CA GLY A 185 -7.19 9.22 -63.16
C GLY A 185 -7.35 8.98 -61.65
N ALA A 186 -8.47 9.44 -61.09
CA ALA A 186 -9.09 9.08 -59.79
C ALA A 186 -8.20 8.65 -58.59
N PRO A 187 -8.18 9.41 -57.47
CA PRO A 187 -7.54 8.97 -56.22
C PRO A 187 -8.45 8.19 -55.25
N HIS A 188 -9.68 7.78 -55.61
CA HIS A 188 -10.71 7.45 -54.60
C HIS A 188 -11.04 5.98 -54.30
N ALA A 189 -10.61 4.99 -55.10
CA ALA A 189 -11.08 3.61 -54.92
C ALA A 189 -10.26 2.80 -53.91
N THR A 190 -8.93 2.97 -53.87
CA THR A 190 -8.03 2.07 -53.12
C THR A 190 -8.00 2.32 -51.60
N GLN A 191 -8.41 3.50 -51.14
CA GLN A 191 -8.45 3.86 -49.70
C GLN A 191 -9.78 3.51 -49.00
N ARG A 192 -10.88 3.27 -49.73
CA ARG A 192 -12.21 3.06 -49.11
C ARG A 192 -12.37 1.70 -48.43
N HIS A 193 -11.69 0.65 -48.91
CA HIS A 193 -11.92 -0.71 -48.43
C HIS A 193 -11.42 -1.01 -47.00
N PRO A 194 -10.25 -0.52 -46.55
CA PRO A 194 -9.84 -0.67 -45.15
C PRO A 194 -10.72 0.11 -44.17
N GLU A 195 -11.32 1.22 -44.60
CA GLU A 195 -12.20 2.03 -43.77
C GLU A 195 -13.57 1.39 -43.58
N LEU A 196 -14.14 0.81 -44.64
CA LEU A 196 -15.41 0.08 -44.57
C LEU A 196 -15.35 -1.08 -43.57
N TYR A 197 -14.29 -1.91 -43.64
CA TYR A 197 -14.09 -3.00 -42.68
C TYR A 197 -13.98 -2.48 -41.24
N LYS A 198 -13.23 -1.40 -41.00
CA LYS A 198 -13.10 -0.80 -39.66
C LYS A 198 -14.44 -0.33 -39.10
N GLN A 199 -15.28 0.30 -39.93
CA GLN A 199 -16.62 0.75 -39.52
C GLN A 199 -17.55 -0.43 -39.20
N LEU A 200 -17.58 -1.46 -40.08
CA LEU A 200 -18.36 -2.68 -39.86
C LEU A 200 -17.88 -3.42 -38.60
N PHE A 201 -16.58 -3.54 -38.40
CA PHE A 201 -16.02 -4.18 -37.21
C PHE A 201 -16.41 -3.43 -35.93
N ALA A 202 -16.27 -2.10 -35.90
CA ALA A 202 -16.61 -1.30 -34.72
C ALA A 202 -18.08 -1.44 -34.32
N THR A 203 -19.00 -1.33 -35.29
CA THR A 203 -20.45 -1.48 -35.06
C THR A 203 -20.80 -2.89 -34.58
N MET A 204 -20.29 -3.93 -35.24
CA MET A 204 -20.57 -5.32 -34.86
C MET A 204 -19.95 -5.70 -33.50
N LEU A 205 -18.80 -5.13 -33.14
CA LEU A 205 -18.19 -5.32 -31.84
C LEU A 205 -19.05 -4.68 -30.74
N GLU A 206 -19.52 -3.45 -30.94
CA GLU A 206 -20.37 -2.75 -29.98
C GLU A 206 -21.69 -3.49 -29.74
N GLU A 207 -22.35 -3.96 -30.80
CA GLU A 207 -23.57 -4.79 -30.70
C GLU A 207 -23.31 -6.09 -29.93
N SER A 208 -22.22 -6.79 -30.25
CA SER A 208 -21.87 -8.06 -29.60
C SER A 208 -21.57 -7.85 -28.11
N LEU A 209 -20.87 -6.77 -27.75
CA LEU A 209 -20.59 -6.42 -26.36
C LEU A 209 -21.85 -6.01 -25.60
N ALA A 210 -22.77 -5.27 -26.24
CA ALA A 210 -24.05 -4.89 -25.63
C ALA A 210 -24.95 -6.09 -25.32
N GLN A 211 -24.83 -7.17 -26.10
CA GLN A 211 -25.56 -8.43 -25.86
C GLN A 211 -24.88 -9.32 -24.81
N ALA A 212 -23.55 -9.34 -24.77
CA ALA A 212 -22.79 -10.28 -23.93
C ALA A 212 -22.50 -9.76 -22.53
N LEU A 213 -22.40 -8.44 -22.33
CA LEU A 213 -21.95 -7.83 -21.08
C LEU A 213 -23.00 -6.90 -20.47
N THR A 214 -23.07 -6.87 -19.15
CA THR A 214 -23.89 -5.90 -18.43
C THR A 214 -23.36 -4.47 -18.63
N GLU A 215 -24.18 -3.46 -18.39
CA GLU A 215 -23.75 -2.06 -18.45
C GLU A 215 -22.57 -1.78 -17.50
N ARG A 216 -22.60 -2.37 -16.30
CA ARG A 216 -21.50 -2.30 -15.33
C ARG A 216 -20.22 -2.92 -15.87
N ASP A 217 -20.30 -4.11 -16.45
CA ASP A 217 -19.12 -4.81 -16.98
C ASP A 217 -18.55 -4.12 -18.22
N ARG A 218 -19.39 -3.50 -19.06
CA ARG A 218 -18.94 -2.65 -20.17
C ARG A 218 -18.23 -1.39 -19.67
N ALA A 219 -18.75 -0.74 -18.63
CA ALA A 219 -18.08 0.39 -18.01
C ALA A 219 -16.71 -0.01 -17.44
N MET A 220 -16.63 -1.16 -16.77
CA MET A 220 -15.38 -1.73 -16.30
C MET A 220 -14.43 -2.01 -17.48
N LEU A 221 -14.87 -2.72 -18.52
CA LEU A 221 -14.09 -2.98 -19.72
C LEU A 221 -13.48 -1.69 -20.31
N ASN A 222 -14.30 -0.66 -20.51
CA ASN A 222 -13.89 0.62 -21.08
C ASN A 222 -12.86 1.35 -20.21
N ALA A 223 -12.99 1.29 -18.89
CA ALA A 223 -12.02 1.89 -17.97
C ALA A 223 -10.64 1.21 -18.02
N HIS A 224 -10.59 -0.08 -18.41
CA HIS A 224 -9.36 -0.89 -18.35
C HIS A 224 -8.67 -1.03 -19.72
N LEU A 225 -9.43 -0.93 -20.82
CA LEU A 225 -8.93 -1.10 -22.19
C LEU A 225 -7.69 -0.25 -22.52
N PRO A 226 -7.63 1.06 -22.18
CA PRO A 226 -6.52 1.94 -22.58
C PRO A 226 -5.14 1.51 -22.06
N VAL A 227 -5.12 0.81 -20.92
CA VAL A 227 -3.88 0.33 -20.28
C VAL A 227 -3.62 -1.14 -20.61
N GLY A 228 -4.68 -1.92 -20.83
CA GLY A 228 -4.62 -3.35 -21.11
C GLY A 228 -5.14 -4.19 -19.97
N LEU A 229 -6.14 -5.03 -20.28
CA LEU A 229 -6.87 -5.89 -19.33
C LEU A 229 -5.95 -6.90 -18.62
N GLU A 230 -4.95 -7.44 -19.31
CA GLU A 230 -3.99 -8.38 -18.71
C GLU A 230 -3.13 -7.68 -17.66
N LEU A 231 -2.62 -6.48 -17.95
CA LEU A 231 -1.81 -5.72 -17.00
C LEU A 231 -2.63 -5.36 -15.75
N TRP A 232 -3.88 -4.95 -15.93
CA TRP A 232 -4.80 -4.71 -14.83
C TRP A 232 -5.05 -5.97 -13.99
N THR A 233 -5.30 -7.12 -14.63
CA THR A 233 -5.53 -8.39 -13.93
C THR A 233 -4.33 -8.75 -13.04
N HIS A 234 -3.10 -8.60 -13.54
CA HIS A 234 -1.89 -8.83 -12.73
C HIS A 234 -1.77 -7.84 -11.56
N SER A 235 -2.19 -6.58 -11.76
CA SER A 235 -2.16 -5.54 -10.74
C SER A 235 -3.18 -5.80 -9.64
N TYR A 236 -4.39 -6.21 -10.01
CA TYR A 236 -5.42 -6.59 -9.06
C TYR A 236 -5.02 -7.80 -8.25
N ARG A 237 -4.40 -8.82 -8.84
CA ARG A 237 -3.90 -9.96 -8.04
C ARG A 237 -2.75 -9.57 -7.12
N ARG A 238 -1.85 -8.70 -7.59
CA ARG A 238 -0.62 -8.35 -6.89
C ARG A 238 -0.37 -6.85 -6.96
N ALA A 239 -0.69 -6.14 -5.87
CA ALA A 239 -0.52 -4.69 -5.83
C ALA A 239 0.91 -4.24 -6.12
N ARG A 240 1.91 -5.06 -5.78
CA ARG A 240 3.34 -4.80 -6.07
C ARG A 240 3.68 -4.64 -7.55
N MET A 241 2.80 -5.07 -8.46
CA MET A 241 2.97 -4.86 -9.91
C MET A 241 2.72 -3.41 -10.33
N ALA A 242 2.07 -2.61 -9.49
CA ALA A 242 1.78 -1.20 -9.74
C ALA A 242 2.30 -0.25 -8.64
N CYS A 243 2.59 -0.76 -7.44
CA CYS A 243 3.07 -0.02 -6.28
C CYS A 243 4.34 -0.67 -5.71
N GLN A 244 5.50 -0.02 -5.81
CA GLN A 244 6.77 -0.63 -5.43
C GLN A 244 7.52 0.20 -4.38
N PHE A 245 7.67 -0.37 -3.19
CA PHE A 245 8.61 0.12 -2.21
C PHE A 245 10.05 -0.24 -2.60
N ASN A 246 10.97 0.67 -2.31
CA ASN A 246 12.41 0.46 -2.40
C ASN A 246 13.07 1.21 -1.24
N PHE A 247 14.23 0.73 -0.79
CA PHE A 247 15.07 1.43 0.18
C PHE A 247 16.36 1.92 -0.50
N ASP A 248 16.69 3.19 -0.32
CA ASP A 248 17.96 3.76 -0.74
C ASP A 248 18.94 3.70 0.43
N GLU A 249 19.94 2.81 0.35
CA GLU A 249 20.93 2.63 1.43
C GLU A 249 21.86 3.84 1.58
N HIS A 250 22.15 4.56 0.50
CA HIS A 250 23.03 5.73 0.57
C HIS A 250 22.32 6.92 1.20
N MET A 251 21.06 7.16 0.82
CA MET A 251 20.26 8.24 1.37
C MET A 251 19.59 7.88 2.70
N GLN A 252 19.56 6.58 3.06
CA GLN A 252 18.78 6.04 4.17
C GLN A 252 17.31 6.50 4.07
N ARG A 253 16.67 6.27 2.92
CA ARG A 253 15.28 6.69 2.65
C ARG A 253 14.49 5.60 1.93
N PHE A 254 13.25 5.37 2.37
CA PHE A 254 12.27 4.64 1.58
C PHE A 254 11.73 5.48 0.44
N ARG A 255 11.43 4.80 -0.68
CA ARG A 255 10.77 5.35 -1.85
C ARG A 255 9.61 4.46 -2.27
N LEU A 256 8.48 5.06 -2.59
CA LEU A 256 7.32 4.39 -3.17
C LEU A 256 7.09 4.86 -4.61
N LYS A 257 7.24 3.95 -5.56
CA LYS A 257 6.95 4.19 -6.98
C LYS A 257 5.54 3.71 -7.31
N LEU A 258 4.75 4.57 -7.94
CA LEU A 258 3.37 4.29 -8.33
C LEU A 258 3.22 4.34 -9.87
N ASP A 259 2.66 3.30 -10.47
CA ASP A 259 2.19 3.40 -11.86
C ASP A 259 0.87 4.18 -11.90
N LYS A 260 0.97 5.47 -12.23
CA LYS A 260 -0.16 6.40 -12.25
C LYS A 260 -1.23 6.06 -13.28
N ARG A 261 -0.97 5.19 -14.25
CA ARG A 261 -2.00 4.69 -15.18
C ARG A 261 -2.99 3.74 -14.48
N ARG A 262 -2.57 3.15 -13.35
CA ARG A 262 -3.34 2.14 -12.60
C ARG A 262 -3.69 2.59 -11.19
N ILE A 263 -2.80 3.31 -10.52
CA ILE A 263 -2.96 3.74 -9.12
C ILE A 263 -3.29 5.23 -9.05
N ARG A 264 -4.35 5.54 -8.32
CA ARG A 264 -4.72 6.89 -7.94
C ARG A 264 -3.90 7.36 -6.75
N LEU A 265 -3.95 6.63 -5.65
CA LEU A 265 -3.16 6.89 -4.44
C LEU A 265 -2.94 5.62 -3.62
N VAL A 266 -2.03 5.72 -2.65
CA VAL A 266 -1.79 4.72 -1.61
C VAL A 266 -1.92 5.38 -0.26
N GLU A 267 -2.64 4.76 0.67
CA GLU A 267 -2.69 5.17 2.07
C GLU A 267 -2.04 4.10 2.96
N LEU A 268 -1.19 4.56 3.88
CA LEU A 268 -0.55 3.73 4.89
C LEU A 268 -1.23 3.94 6.24
N SER A 269 -1.22 2.92 7.10
CA SER A 269 -1.49 3.15 8.53
C SER A 269 -0.51 4.15 9.13
N ALA A 270 -0.94 4.92 10.12
CA ALA A 270 -0.14 6.01 10.69
C ALA A 270 1.23 5.56 11.20
N GLN A 271 1.28 4.45 11.96
CA GLN A 271 2.53 3.89 12.45
C GLN A 271 3.43 3.41 11.30
N LEU A 272 2.87 2.76 10.27
CA LEU A 272 3.65 2.30 9.12
C LEU A 272 4.25 3.49 8.34
N ALA A 273 3.49 4.55 8.10
CA ALA A 273 3.99 5.77 7.46
C ALA A 273 5.15 6.38 8.26
N TYR A 274 4.99 6.46 9.58
CA TYR A 274 6.02 6.96 10.51
C TYR A 274 7.29 6.08 10.47
N ILE A 275 7.16 4.76 10.59
CA ILE A 275 8.28 3.81 10.56
C ILE A 275 9.05 3.93 9.25
N LEU A 276 8.35 4.12 8.12
CA LEU A 276 8.96 4.29 6.81
C LEU A 276 9.55 5.69 6.58
N GLY A 277 9.31 6.64 7.50
CA GLY A 277 9.82 8.01 7.43
C GLY A 277 9.03 8.95 6.52
N PHE A 278 7.80 8.60 6.14
CA PHE A 278 6.92 9.50 5.38
C PHE A 278 6.25 10.50 6.32
N GLY A 279 6.20 11.78 5.90
CA GLY A 279 5.53 12.84 6.66
C GLY A 279 4.00 12.82 6.54
N THR A 280 3.45 11.96 5.69
CA THR A 280 2.01 11.80 5.46
C THR A 280 1.71 10.32 5.22
N SER A 281 0.51 9.88 5.61
CA SER A 281 0.00 8.54 5.33
C SER A 281 -0.50 8.39 3.89
N THR A 282 -0.87 9.48 3.21
CA THR A 282 -1.43 9.45 1.86
C THR A 282 -0.37 9.85 0.84
N LEU A 283 -0.07 8.92 -0.08
CA LEU A 283 0.99 9.01 -1.08
C LEU A 283 0.36 8.94 -2.47
N SER A 284 0.54 9.98 -3.28
CA SER A 284 -0.11 10.08 -4.60
C SER A 284 0.83 10.43 -5.74
N ASP A 285 2.05 10.88 -5.46
CA ASP A 285 3.00 11.22 -6.51
C ASP A 285 3.50 9.97 -7.25
N PRO A 286 3.98 10.09 -8.50
CA PRO A 286 4.57 8.96 -9.22
C PRO A 286 5.75 8.32 -8.46
N VAL A 287 6.52 9.15 -7.75
CA VAL A 287 7.61 8.74 -6.86
C VAL A 287 7.50 9.52 -5.57
N ASN A 288 7.20 8.83 -4.47
CA ASN A 288 7.12 9.42 -3.14
C ASN A 288 8.39 9.04 -2.38
N VAL A 289 9.12 10.02 -1.86
CA VAL A 289 10.34 9.79 -1.08
C VAL A 289 10.04 10.15 0.37
N SER A 290 10.41 9.26 1.29
CA SER A 290 10.35 9.54 2.73
C SER A 290 11.18 10.78 3.09
N ALA A 291 10.69 11.59 4.02
CA ALA A 291 11.41 12.77 4.50
C ALA A 291 12.54 12.38 5.47
N TYR A 292 12.33 11.30 6.22
CA TYR A 292 13.18 10.88 7.33
C TYR A 292 13.75 9.47 7.13
N PRO A 293 14.89 9.15 7.77
CA PRO A 293 15.32 7.77 7.89
C PRO A 293 14.24 6.93 8.60
N PRO A 294 14.15 5.64 8.30
CA PRO A 294 13.13 4.80 8.88
C PRO A 294 13.44 4.49 10.36
N ASP A 295 12.40 4.46 11.20
CA ASP A 295 12.51 4.16 12.62
C ASP A 295 12.17 2.69 12.91
N MET A 296 13.21 1.86 13.00
CA MET A 296 13.07 0.41 13.26
C MET A 296 12.58 0.09 14.67
N LYS A 297 12.53 1.07 15.58
CA LYS A 297 11.96 0.91 16.93
C LYS A 297 10.45 1.01 16.95
N GLY A 298 9.81 1.27 15.81
CA GLY A 298 8.35 1.26 15.74
C GLY A 298 7.66 2.50 16.28
N GLY A 299 8.41 3.59 16.55
CA GLY A 299 7.89 4.78 17.21
C GLY A 299 7.63 4.63 18.71
N VAL A 300 7.87 3.44 19.29
CA VAL A 300 7.74 3.19 20.73
C VAL A 300 9.13 3.06 21.33
N SER A 301 9.68 4.20 21.77
CA SER A 301 11.00 4.27 22.41
C SER A 301 10.93 4.29 23.94
N THR A 302 9.73 4.52 24.49
CA THR A 302 9.48 4.58 25.92
C THR A 302 8.15 3.91 26.26
N PHE A 303 8.04 3.46 27.51
CA PHE A 303 6.76 3.15 28.14
C PHE A 303 6.68 3.80 29.51
N TYR A 304 5.48 3.84 30.04
CA TYR A 304 5.12 4.50 31.30
C TYR A 304 4.71 3.42 32.29
N VAL A 305 5.33 3.43 33.47
CA VAL A 305 4.97 2.54 34.58
C VAL A 305 4.00 3.27 35.49
N TYR A 306 2.76 2.79 35.51
CA TYR A 306 1.67 3.31 36.31
C TYR A 306 1.57 2.53 37.62
N ALA A 307 1.23 3.23 38.71
CA ALA A 307 0.91 2.63 40.00
C ALA A 307 -0.42 3.19 40.54
N PRO A 308 -1.57 2.82 39.93
CA PRO A 308 -2.87 3.37 40.30
C PRO A 308 -3.21 3.10 41.78
N GLY A 309 -3.70 4.13 42.47
CA GLY A 309 -4.07 4.05 43.89
C GLY A 309 -2.90 4.04 44.87
N LEU A 310 -1.65 3.96 44.40
CA LEU A 310 -0.46 4.00 45.25
C LEU A 310 0.07 5.42 45.44
N ILE A 311 0.19 6.17 44.35
CA ILE A 311 0.85 7.47 44.30
C ILE A 311 -0.09 8.59 43.85
N GLU A 312 0.29 9.83 44.17
CA GLU A 312 -0.44 11.01 43.72
C GLU A 312 -0.34 11.13 42.19
N PRO A 313 -1.46 11.37 41.47
CA PRO A 313 -1.42 11.59 40.03
C PRO A 313 -0.57 12.81 39.65
N LEU A 314 0.19 12.70 38.58
CA LEU A 314 1.03 13.78 38.04
C LEU A 314 0.52 14.25 36.69
N ILE A 315 0.80 15.52 36.36
CA ILE A 315 0.56 16.07 35.03
C ILE A 315 1.65 15.53 34.09
N ILE A 316 1.23 14.93 32.97
CA ILE A 316 2.07 14.33 31.95
C ILE A 316 1.52 14.75 30.59
N GLY A 317 2.20 15.71 29.95
CA GLY A 317 1.67 16.33 28.74
C GLY A 317 0.31 16.96 29.01
N ASP A 318 -0.72 16.48 28.32
CA ASP A 318 -2.12 16.91 28.41
C ASP A 318 -2.99 16.02 29.32
N VAL A 319 -2.41 15.03 30.01
CA VAL A 319 -3.13 14.07 30.86
C VAL A 319 -2.65 14.12 32.31
N VAL A 320 -3.52 13.77 33.27
CA VAL A 320 -3.17 13.55 34.68
C VAL A 320 -3.23 12.06 35.00
N ALA A 321 -2.12 11.48 35.46
CA ALA A 321 -1.99 10.03 35.64
C ALA A 321 -1.02 9.63 36.78
N PRO A 322 -1.26 8.50 37.48
CA PRO A 322 -0.39 8.00 38.55
C PRO A 322 0.84 7.27 37.98
N VAL A 323 1.73 8.00 37.30
CA VAL A 323 2.95 7.45 36.72
C VAL A 323 4.11 7.50 37.69
N LEU A 324 4.66 6.32 37.96
CA LEU A 324 5.82 6.13 38.81
C LEU A 324 7.12 6.50 38.08
N ARG A 325 7.24 6.13 36.81
CA ARG A 325 8.42 6.41 35.98
C ARG A 325 8.13 6.28 34.49
N VAL A 326 8.80 7.11 33.69
CA VAL A 326 8.96 6.90 32.24
C VAL A 326 10.23 6.10 31.99
N VAL A 327 10.12 4.99 31.28
CA VAL A 327 11.21 4.03 31.05
C VAL A 327 11.58 4.05 29.57
N ASN A 328 12.88 4.22 29.28
CA ASN A 328 13.41 4.05 27.94
C ASN A 328 13.49 2.57 27.62
N ILE A 329 12.94 2.17 26.47
CA ILE A 329 13.02 0.80 25.98
C ILE A 329 14.44 0.55 25.48
N ARG A 330 15.07 -0.49 26.02
CA ARG A 330 16.39 -0.98 25.61
C ARG A 330 16.29 -2.45 25.19
N GLY A 331 17.43 -3.02 24.84
CA GLY A 331 17.53 -4.39 24.39
C GLY A 331 16.99 -4.63 22.99
N THR A 332 17.32 -5.79 22.47
CA THR A 332 16.80 -6.31 21.21
C THR A 332 15.51 -7.08 21.44
N PRO A 333 14.67 -7.28 20.40
CA PRO A 333 13.51 -8.15 20.54
C PRO A 333 13.91 -9.53 21.07
N ASP A 334 13.06 -10.09 21.92
CA ASP A 334 13.21 -11.37 22.60
C ASP A 334 14.24 -11.38 23.77
N GLU A 335 14.85 -10.22 24.08
CA GLU A 335 15.77 -10.06 25.22
C GLU A 335 15.03 -9.80 26.54
N ILE A 336 15.59 -10.28 27.66
CA ILE A 336 15.18 -9.84 29.00
C ILE A 336 16.03 -8.64 29.39
N VAL A 337 15.39 -7.50 29.57
CA VAL A 337 16.05 -6.24 29.89
C VAL A 337 15.94 -5.97 31.39
N GLU A 338 17.09 -5.70 32.02
CA GLU A 338 17.18 -5.23 33.40
C GLU A 338 17.60 -3.76 33.43
N GLU A 339 16.76 -2.91 34.03
CA GLU A 339 17.04 -1.50 34.27
C GLU A 339 17.19 -1.25 35.77
N CYS A 340 18.40 -0.90 36.19
CA CYS A 340 18.73 -0.52 37.57
C CYS A 340 18.91 1.00 37.66
N TYR A 341 18.12 1.66 38.52
CA TYR A 341 18.12 3.12 38.63
C TYR A 341 18.95 3.60 39.82
N THR A 342 20.13 4.17 39.55
CA THR A 342 20.96 4.82 40.57
C THR A 342 20.28 6.07 41.14
N ALA A 343 19.61 6.85 40.28
CA ALA A 343 18.77 7.98 40.66
C ALA A 343 17.29 7.58 40.60
N VAL A 344 16.76 7.16 41.75
CA VAL A 344 15.35 6.79 41.91
C VAL A 344 14.49 8.06 41.94
N GLN A 345 13.47 8.10 41.08
CA GLN A 345 12.43 9.14 41.10
C GLN A 345 11.36 8.74 42.11
N TYR A 346 11.17 9.57 43.13
CA TYR A 346 10.23 9.29 44.22
C TYR A 346 8.97 10.12 44.09
N GLN A 347 7.83 9.43 44.17
CA GLN A 347 6.51 10.03 44.19
C GLN A 347 5.91 9.89 45.58
N LYS A 348 5.10 10.87 45.98
CA LYS A 348 4.42 10.86 47.29
C LYS A 348 3.40 9.73 47.35
N LEU A 349 3.42 9.00 48.46
CA LEU A 349 2.44 7.95 48.74
C LEU A 349 1.10 8.57 49.14
N MET A 350 -0.02 8.12 48.55
CA MET A 350 -1.36 8.62 48.92
C MET A 350 -2.02 7.83 50.06
N VAL A 351 -1.59 6.58 50.24
CA VAL A 351 -2.24 5.63 51.14
C VAL A 351 -1.45 5.45 52.43
N LYS A 352 -2.17 5.29 53.54
CA LYS A 352 -1.58 4.96 54.85
C LYS A 352 -1.42 3.45 55.05
N GLU A 353 -2.07 2.66 54.20
CA GLU A 353 -2.08 1.21 54.25
C GLU A 353 -2.03 0.59 52.86
N ILE A 354 -1.23 -0.45 52.68
CA ILE A 354 -1.12 -1.20 51.42
C ILE A 354 -1.25 -2.69 51.73
N SER A 355 -2.31 -3.32 51.20
CA SER A 355 -2.48 -4.78 51.16
C SER A 355 -2.03 -5.37 49.83
N ASP A 356 -2.07 -4.57 48.77
CA ASP A 356 -1.77 -4.99 47.42
C ASP A 356 -1.37 -3.80 46.56
N VAL A 357 -0.64 -4.08 45.49
CA VAL A 357 -0.16 -3.06 44.55
C VAL A 357 -0.56 -3.45 43.14
N LEU A 358 -1.27 -2.55 42.44
CA LEU A 358 -1.57 -2.66 41.02
C LEU A 358 -0.50 -1.91 40.23
N ILE A 359 0.07 -2.58 39.22
CA ILE A 359 1.01 -2.00 38.26
C ILE A 359 0.43 -2.14 36.87
N GLU A 360 0.54 -1.08 36.07
CA GLU A 360 0.25 -1.14 34.64
C GLU A 360 1.42 -0.55 33.84
N ILE A 361 1.75 -1.18 32.71
CA ILE A 361 2.81 -0.75 31.81
C ILE A 361 2.16 -0.34 30.50
N ARG A 362 2.21 0.96 30.20
CA ARG A 362 1.46 1.59 29.11
C ARG A 362 2.37 2.27 28.09
N THR A 363 1.95 2.27 26.83
CA THR A 363 2.53 3.08 25.76
C THR A 363 2.37 4.58 26.08
N PRO A 364 3.09 5.47 25.37
CA PRO A 364 2.85 6.92 25.47
C PRO A 364 1.41 7.33 25.13
N SER A 365 0.70 6.56 24.29
CA SER A 365 -0.72 6.77 23.98
C SER A 365 -1.68 6.28 25.07
N GLY A 366 -1.17 5.65 26.13
CA GLY A 366 -1.96 5.13 27.25
C GLY A 366 -2.48 3.69 27.07
N ALA A 367 -2.28 3.05 25.92
CA ALA A 367 -2.61 1.63 25.72
C ALA A 367 -1.66 0.72 26.51
N LEU A 368 -2.09 -0.48 26.90
CA LEU A 368 -1.19 -1.44 27.56
C LEU A 368 -0.14 -1.96 26.57
N ILE A 369 1.12 -2.10 27.01
CA ILE A 369 2.18 -2.69 26.18
C ILE A 369 1.84 -4.16 25.88
N PRO A 370 1.83 -4.61 24.61
CA PRO A 370 1.37 -5.94 24.24
C PRO A 370 2.47 -7.00 24.36
N PHE A 371 2.98 -7.25 25.56
CA PHE A 371 3.92 -8.35 25.80
C PHE A 371 3.31 -9.67 25.30
N GLN A 372 4.01 -10.37 24.39
CA GLN A 372 3.55 -11.66 23.86
C GLN A 372 3.85 -12.80 24.82
N TYR A 373 4.94 -12.71 25.58
CA TYR A 373 5.39 -13.74 26.52
C TYR A 373 6.39 -13.17 27.55
N GLY A 374 6.75 -13.99 28.54
CA GLY A 374 7.71 -13.66 29.59
C GLY A 374 7.08 -12.97 30.80
N THR A 375 7.89 -12.80 31.84
CA THR A 375 7.47 -12.22 33.13
C THR A 375 8.18 -10.90 33.38
N CYS A 376 7.44 -9.91 33.85
CA CYS A 376 7.97 -8.64 34.33
C CYS A 376 8.09 -8.64 35.86
N THR A 377 9.14 -8.03 36.40
CA THR A 377 9.39 -7.88 37.84
C THR A 377 9.83 -6.44 38.14
N LEU A 378 9.18 -5.82 39.13
CA LEU A 378 9.53 -4.47 39.60
C LEU A 378 10.06 -4.53 41.01
N THR A 379 11.05 -3.70 41.32
CA THR A 379 11.48 -3.44 42.70
C THR A 379 11.16 -1.99 43.04
N LEU A 380 10.22 -1.80 43.95
CA LEU A 380 9.85 -0.50 44.49
C LEU A 380 10.68 -0.18 45.72
N HIS A 381 11.16 1.05 45.82
CA HIS A 381 11.87 1.57 46.99
C HIS A 381 10.97 2.55 47.74
N PHE A 382 10.59 2.20 48.95
CA PHE A 382 9.85 3.04 49.87
C PHE A 382 10.81 3.75 50.81
N LYS A 383 10.69 5.06 50.95
CA LYS A 383 11.55 5.89 51.81
C LYS A 383 10.73 6.88 52.62
N LYS A 384 11.04 7.03 53.90
CA LYS A 384 10.48 8.11 54.74
C LYS A 384 10.97 9.45 54.21
N THR A 385 10.04 10.37 54.00
CA THR A 385 10.39 11.76 53.71
C THR A 385 10.90 12.39 55.02
N PRO A 386 12.14 12.92 55.07
CA PRO A 386 12.59 13.63 56.26
C PRO A 386 11.68 14.84 56.49
N TYR A 387 11.28 15.05 57.75
CA TYR A 387 10.62 16.29 58.15
C TYR A 387 11.61 17.44 57.92
N PHE A 388 11.19 18.44 57.13
CA PHE A 388 11.90 19.72 57.06
C PHE A 388 11.62 20.53 58.32
#